data_AF-A0A1G2D7W2-F1
#
_entry.id   AF-A0A1G2D7W2-F1
#
_cell.length_a   1.000
_cell.length_b   1.000
_cell.length_c   1.000
_cell.angle_alpha   90.00
_cell.angle_beta   90.00
_cell.angle_gamma   90.00
#
_symmetry.space_group_name_H-M   'P 1'
#
loop_
_entity.id
_entity.type
_entity.pdbx_description
1 polymer ?
#
loop_
_entity_poly.entity_id
_entity_poly.type
_entity_poly.pdbx_seq_one_letter_code
_entity_poly.pdbx_strand_id
1 'polypeptide(L)'
;MKNNMTKEEKFVVNPLEKYFLDYRRSGAKWEIKDKPKYGSSATGWDLQVEHTNKVLLIEAKYIKGPFASALAGLTIAPLMNRPEKMKRDLYRSRFAVVCWAIGCGYNGGKRDKKYKMSGIYQILFDCLIRNLEFWECYSKILKVKYIYFVDSQKVARISFDKIISMATQYKLSSGKSLHEKRLIAEDLLKKLEFK
;
A
#
# COMPACT_ATOMS: atom_id res chain seq x y z
N MET A 1 -23.01 -3.92 -20.82
CA MET A 1 -21.90 -2.96 -20.60
C MET A 1 -20.67 -3.72 -20.12
N LYS A 2 -19.55 -3.68 -20.83
CA LYS A 2 -18.29 -4.28 -20.35
C LYS A 2 -17.79 -3.43 -19.18
N ASN A 3 -17.71 -4.01 -17.98
CA ASN A 3 -17.02 -3.39 -16.85
C ASN A 3 -15.55 -3.20 -17.24
N ASN A 4 -15.15 -1.98 -17.61
CA ASN A 4 -13.74 -1.65 -17.82
C ASN A 4 -13.06 -1.59 -16.46
N MET A 5 -12.44 -2.71 -16.08
CA MET A 5 -11.62 -2.83 -14.86
C MET A 5 -10.54 -1.75 -14.83
N THR A 6 -10.40 -1.04 -13.71
CA THR A 6 -9.36 -0.03 -13.54
C THR A 6 -7.98 -0.67 -13.49
N LYS A 7 -6.92 0.12 -13.66
CA LYS A 7 -5.55 -0.38 -13.54
C LYS A 7 -5.23 -0.77 -12.10
N GLU A 8 -5.73 -0.01 -11.14
CA GLU A 8 -5.68 -0.29 -9.71
C GLU A 8 -6.33 -1.64 -9.41
N GLU A 9 -7.55 -1.87 -9.91
CA GLU A 9 -8.25 -3.14 -9.76
C GLU A 9 -7.43 -4.30 -10.33
N LYS A 10 -6.96 -4.16 -11.57
CA LYS A 10 -6.23 -5.21 -12.28
C LYS A 10 -4.87 -5.54 -11.67
N PHE A 11 -4.11 -4.51 -11.28
CA PHE A 11 -2.68 -4.65 -10.96
C PHE A 11 -2.35 -4.53 -9.49
N VAL A 12 -3.31 -4.14 -8.64
CA VAL A 12 -3.08 -3.96 -7.20
C VAL A 12 -4.14 -4.71 -6.39
N VAL A 13 -5.42 -4.39 -6.60
CA VAL A 13 -6.52 -4.94 -5.78
C VAL A 13 -6.69 -6.45 -6.02
N ASN A 14 -6.78 -6.90 -7.27
CA ASN A 14 -6.97 -8.33 -7.57
C ASN A 14 -5.79 -9.21 -7.07
N PRO A 15 -4.50 -8.82 -7.24
CA PRO A 15 -3.40 -9.51 -6.58
C PRO A 15 -3.51 -9.55 -5.05
N LEU A 16 -3.91 -8.44 -4.41
CA LEU A 16 -4.08 -8.38 -2.96
C LEU A 16 -5.20 -9.29 -2.48
N GLU A 17 -6.34 -9.28 -3.17
CA GLU A 17 -7.47 -10.15 -2.89
C GLU A 17 -7.04 -11.62 -2.91
N LYS A 18 -6.31 -12.04 -3.96
CA LYS A 18 -5.74 -13.40 -4.06
C LYS A 18 -4.76 -13.70 -2.92
N TYR A 19 -3.91 -12.74 -2.56
CA TYR A 19 -2.98 -12.88 -1.43
C TYR A 19 -3.71 -13.11 -0.11
N PHE A 20 -4.78 -12.34 0.17
CA PHE A 20 -5.55 -12.49 1.42
C PHE A 20 -6.36 -13.77 1.48
N LEU A 21 -6.93 -14.22 0.35
CA LEU A 21 -7.66 -15.49 0.25
C LEU A 21 -6.75 -16.71 0.44
N ASP A 22 -5.44 -16.59 0.16
CA ASP A 22 -4.45 -17.64 0.41
C ASP A 22 -3.82 -17.48 1.81
N TYR A 23 -4.35 -18.22 2.80
CA TYR A 23 -3.84 -18.16 4.18
C TYR A 23 -2.38 -18.62 4.32
N ARG A 24 -1.87 -19.44 3.39
CA ARG A 24 -0.47 -19.88 3.42
C ARG A 24 0.48 -18.74 3.05
N ARG A 25 0.01 -17.79 2.23
CA ARG A 25 0.76 -16.57 1.86
C ARG A 25 0.54 -15.45 2.87
N SER A 26 -0.71 -15.17 3.21
CA SER A 26 -1.09 -14.04 4.08
C SER A 26 -0.89 -14.29 5.58
N GLY A 27 -0.75 -15.56 5.98
CA GLY A 27 -0.51 -15.99 7.35
C GLY A 27 -1.77 -16.00 8.24
N ALA A 28 -2.95 -15.72 7.69
CA ALA A 28 -4.23 -15.80 8.40
C ALA A 28 -5.38 -16.08 7.43
N LYS A 29 -6.51 -16.58 7.95
CA LYS A 29 -7.72 -16.81 7.16
C LYS A 29 -8.53 -15.50 7.08
N TRP A 30 -8.25 -14.69 6.09
CA TRP A 30 -8.95 -13.43 5.85
C TRP A 30 -10.25 -13.65 5.06
N GLU A 31 -11.24 -12.80 5.32
CA GLU A 31 -12.48 -12.72 4.57
C GLU A 31 -12.53 -11.37 3.83
N ILE A 32 -12.90 -11.41 2.55
CA ILE A 32 -13.16 -10.18 1.77
C ILE A 32 -14.58 -9.72 2.11
N LYS A 33 -14.72 -8.56 2.74
CA LYS A 33 -16.04 -8.03 3.16
C LYS A 33 -16.62 -7.02 2.20
N ASP A 34 -15.78 -6.13 1.69
CA ASP A 34 -16.20 -5.14 0.71
C ASP A 34 -15.11 -4.95 -0.35
N LYS A 35 -15.60 -4.84 -1.58
CA LYS A 35 -14.86 -4.43 -2.75
C LYS A 35 -15.80 -3.49 -3.49
N PRO A 36 -15.53 -2.17 -3.49
CA PRO A 36 -16.46 -1.23 -4.07
C PRO A 36 -16.75 -1.59 -5.53
N LYS A 37 -18.02 -1.55 -5.93
CA LYS A 37 -18.46 -1.98 -7.27
C LYS A 37 -17.84 -1.18 -8.42
N TYR A 38 -17.28 -0.01 -8.12
CA TYR A 38 -16.55 0.83 -9.05
C TYR A 38 -15.21 1.25 -8.44
N GLY A 39 -14.09 1.12 -9.16
CA GLY A 39 -12.77 1.59 -8.69
C GLY A 39 -12.63 3.10 -8.46
N SER A 40 -13.68 3.89 -8.67
CA SER A 40 -13.80 5.31 -8.30
C SER A 40 -14.81 5.56 -7.17
N SER A 41 -15.34 4.50 -6.55
CA SER A 41 -16.42 4.58 -5.57
C SER A 41 -15.99 5.35 -4.32
N ALA A 42 -16.92 6.16 -3.84
CA ALA A 42 -16.85 7.00 -2.66
C ALA A 42 -16.86 6.21 -1.31
N THR A 43 -16.27 5.01 -1.21
CA THR A 43 -16.14 4.28 0.06
C THR A 43 -14.95 4.76 0.90
N GLY A 44 -13.88 5.24 0.25
CA GLY A 44 -12.66 5.73 0.92
C GLY A 44 -11.56 4.68 1.09
N TRP A 45 -11.78 3.46 0.58
CA TRP A 45 -10.80 2.37 0.45
C TRP A 45 -11.17 1.50 -0.75
N ASP A 46 -10.18 0.82 -1.33
CA ASP A 46 -10.32 -0.06 -2.50
C ASP A 46 -10.59 -1.53 -2.12
N LEU A 47 -10.23 -1.94 -0.90
CA LEU A 47 -10.45 -3.29 -0.39
C LEU A 47 -10.63 -3.29 1.13
N GLN A 48 -11.67 -3.96 1.63
CA GLN A 48 -11.84 -4.26 3.05
C GLN A 48 -11.72 -5.76 3.31
N VAL A 49 -10.80 -6.13 4.18
CA VAL A 49 -10.62 -7.52 4.63
C VAL A 49 -10.71 -7.64 6.14
N GLU A 50 -11.26 -8.77 6.60
CA GLU A 50 -11.47 -9.02 8.02
C GLU A 50 -10.88 -10.37 8.44
N HIS A 51 -10.32 -10.41 9.65
CA HIS A 51 -9.94 -11.66 10.30
C HIS A 51 -10.15 -11.55 11.80
N THR A 52 -11.00 -12.42 12.36
CA THR A 52 -11.37 -12.45 13.78
C THR A 52 -11.90 -11.08 14.23
N ASN A 53 -11.03 -10.27 14.84
CA ASN A 53 -11.30 -8.97 15.45
C ASN A 53 -10.52 -7.83 14.78
N LYS A 54 -9.97 -8.07 13.58
CA LYS A 54 -9.15 -7.10 12.86
C LYS A 54 -9.75 -6.79 11.51
N VAL A 55 -9.86 -5.49 11.21
CA VAL A 55 -10.32 -4.96 9.92
C VAL A 55 -9.16 -4.23 9.27
N LEU A 56 -8.85 -4.56 8.02
CA LEU A 56 -7.92 -3.80 7.20
C LEU A 56 -8.71 -3.04 6.13
N LEU A 57 -8.62 -1.73 6.17
CA LEU A 57 -9.11 -0.83 5.12
C LEU A 57 -7.92 -0.48 4.22
N ILE A 58 -7.95 -0.87 2.96
CA ILE A 58 -6.79 -0.81 2.08
C ILE A 58 -7.04 0.17 0.94
N GLU A 59 -6.24 1.22 0.86
CA GLU A 59 -6.21 2.14 -0.27
C GLU A 59 -5.12 1.70 -1.26
N ALA A 60 -5.51 1.49 -2.51
CA ALA A 60 -4.65 1.00 -3.57
C ALA A 60 -4.33 2.07 -4.62
N LYS A 61 -3.06 2.14 -5.03
CA LYS A 61 -2.63 2.99 -6.15
C LYS A 61 -1.69 2.24 -7.07
N TYR A 62 -1.95 2.35 -8.38
CA TYR A 62 -1.09 1.83 -9.43
C TYR A 62 -0.24 2.95 -10.03
N ILE A 63 1.07 2.88 -9.83
CA ILE A 63 1.99 3.92 -10.29
C ILE A 63 2.32 3.72 -11.77
N LYS A 64 1.61 4.47 -12.64
CA LYS A 64 1.95 4.65 -14.06
C LYS A 64 2.26 6.11 -14.43
N GLY A 65 1.87 7.05 -13.56
CA GLY A 65 2.00 8.49 -13.75
C GLY A 65 2.74 9.18 -12.59
N PRO A 66 2.50 10.48 -12.37
CA PRO A 66 3.16 11.23 -11.29
C PRO A 66 2.92 10.59 -9.91
N PHE A 67 4.01 10.22 -9.24
CA PHE A 67 3.94 9.59 -7.91
C PHE A 67 3.22 10.48 -6.88
N ALA A 68 3.36 11.80 -6.98
CA ALA A 68 2.72 12.75 -6.07
C ALA A 68 1.19 12.60 -6.04
N SER A 69 0.54 12.35 -7.18
CA SER A 69 -0.91 12.16 -7.24
C SER A 69 -1.34 10.87 -6.52
N ALA A 70 -0.59 9.77 -6.73
CA ALA A 70 -0.84 8.53 -6.02
C ALA A 70 -0.61 8.67 -4.51
N LEU A 71 0.49 9.33 -4.11
CA LEU A 71 0.81 9.58 -2.71
C LEU A 71 -0.27 10.44 -2.04
N ALA A 72 -0.79 11.46 -2.73
CA ALA A 72 -1.91 12.26 -2.21
C ALA A 72 -3.14 11.39 -1.93
N GLY A 73 -3.51 10.51 -2.86
CA GLY A 73 -4.60 9.54 -2.64
C GLY A 73 -4.38 8.65 -1.42
N LEU A 74 -3.19 8.05 -1.31
CA LEU A 74 -2.80 7.22 -0.15
C LEU A 74 -2.82 8.01 1.16
N THR A 75 -2.38 9.27 1.13
CA THR A 75 -2.26 10.12 2.32
C THR A 75 -3.63 10.60 2.80
N ILE A 76 -4.54 10.89 1.88
CA ILE A 76 -5.88 11.41 2.19
C ILE A 76 -6.83 10.28 2.59
N ALA A 77 -6.66 9.05 2.10
CA ALA A 77 -7.59 7.95 2.38
C ALA A 77 -7.86 7.73 3.89
N PRO A 78 -6.86 7.72 4.80
CA PRO A 78 -7.13 7.60 6.23
C PRO A 78 -7.84 8.81 6.86
N LEU A 79 -7.83 9.98 6.19
CA LEU A 79 -8.51 11.20 6.63
C LEU A 79 -9.96 11.27 6.14
N MET A 80 -10.33 10.47 5.15
CA MET A 80 -11.69 10.41 4.64
C MET A 80 -12.57 9.76 5.70
N ASN A 81 -13.15 10.61 6.55
CA ASN A 81 -14.02 10.28 7.66
C ASN A 81 -15.29 9.62 7.13
N ARG A 82 -15.25 8.31 6.90
CA ARG A 82 -16.38 7.55 6.38
C ARG A 82 -16.60 6.39 7.33
N PRO A 83 -17.62 6.49 8.21
CA PRO A 83 -17.87 5.49 9.23
C PRO A 83 -17.85 4.14 8.55
N GLU A 84 -17.02 3.24 9.08
CA GLU A 84 -17.08 1.85 8.71
C GLU A 84 -18.56 1.48 8.60
N LYS A 85 -18.97 0.84 7.51
CA LYS A 85 -20.30 0.22 7.43
C LYS A 85 -20.45 -0.95 8.42
N MET A 86 -19.69 -0.93 9.51
CA MET A 86 -19.82 -1.81 10.64
C MET A 86 -20.99 -1.31 11.48
N LYS A 87 -22.07 -2.11 11.45
CA LYS A 87 -23.24 -1.92 12.31
C LYS A 87 -22.77 -1.70 13.75
N ARG A 88 -23.33 -0.67 14.40
CA ARG A 88 -23.01 -0.17 15.76
C ARG A 88 -22.96 -1.25 16.85
N ASP A 89 -23.52 -2.43 16.63
CA ASP A 89 -23.76 -3.42 17.68
C ASP A 89 -22.57 -4.39 17.94
N LEU A 90 -21.48 -4.32 17.16
CA LEU A 90 -20.29 -5.20 17.30
C LEU A 90 -19.05 -4.52 17.91
N TYR A 91 -19.23 -3.34 18.51
CA TYR A 91 -18.18 -2.37 18.80
C TYR A 91 -17.15 -2.73 19.88
N ARG A 92 -17.27 -3.85 20.60
CA ARG A 92 -16.41 -4.09 21.78
C ARG A 92 -15.09 -4.81 21.53
N SER A 93 -14.83 -5.36 20.34
CA SER A 93 -13.58 -6.11 20.10
C SER A 93 -12.90 -5.88 18.75
N ARG A 94 -13.53 -5.21 17.77
CA ARG A 94 -12.95 -5.04 16.43
C ARG A 94 -12.10 -3.78 16.34
N PHE A 95 -10.85 -3.91 15.90
CA PHE A 95 -9.94 -2.78 15.66
C PHE A 95 -9.64 -2.64 14.17
N ALA A 96 -10.00 -1.48 13.64
CA ALA A 96 -9.75 -1.08 12.27
C ALA A 96 -8.40 -0.40 12.12
N VAL A 97 -7.66 -0.78 11.08
CA VAL A 97 -6.44 -0.09 10.65
C VAL A 97 -6.48 0.19 9.17
N VAL A 98 -5.84 1.28 8.78
CA VAL A 98 -5.68 1.64 7.37
C VAL A 98 -4.38 1.08 6.84
N CYS A 99 -4.38 0.64 5.59
CA CYS A 99 -3.21 0.12 4.90
C CYS A 99 -3.05 0.81 3.54
N TRP A 100 -1.82 0.97 3.12
CA TRP A 100 -1.49 1.38 1.76
C TRP A 100 -1.19 0.17 0.91
N ALA A 101 -1.57 0.24 -0.35
CA ALA A 101 -1.23 -0.73 -1.37
C ALA A 101 -0.65 -0.01 -2.59
N ILE A 102 0.61 -0.26 -2.89
CA ILE A 102 1.34 0.39 -3.96
C ILE A 102 1.75 -0.67 -4.97
N GLY A 103 1.16 -0.60 -6.16
CA GLY A 103 1.59 -1.42 -7.28
C GLY A 103 2.31 -0.61 -8.34
N CYS A 104 3.21 -1.25 -9.07
CA CYS A 104 3.82 -0.67 -10.25
C CYS A 104 3.93 -1.71 -11.35
N GLY A 105 3.96 -1.23 -12.60
CA GLY A 105 4.45 -1.99 -13.75
C GLY A 105 3.88 -3.40 -13.95
N TYR A 106 2.78 -3.51 -14.70
CA TYR A 106 2.55 -4.69 -15.53
C TYR A 106 1.97 -4.30 -16.88
N ASN A 107 2.72 -4.55 -17.94
CA ASN A 107 2.23 -4.84 -19.29
C ASN A 107 3.24 -5.81 -19.91
N GLY A 108 2.74 -6.90 -20.47
CA GLY A 108 3.53 -8.07 -20.87
C GLY A 108 4.79 -7.75 -21.70
N GLY A 109 5.83 -8.55 -21.47
CA GLY A 109 6.98 -8.73 -22.35
C GLY A 109 8.00 -7.60 -22.44
N LYS A 110 7.64 -6.34 -22.17
CA LYS A 110 8.57 -5.21 -22.27
C LYS A 110 8.70 -4.51 -20.93
N ARG A 111 9.78 -4.83 -20.21
CA ARG A 111 10.24 -4.07 -19.03
C ARG A 111 10.48 -2.62 -19.46
N ASP A 112 9.50 -1.74 -19.32
CA ASP A 112 9.78 -0.31 -19.20
C ASP A 112 10.62 -0.13 -17.94
N LYS A 113 11.95 -0.07 -18.11
CA LYS A 113 12.94 0.07 -17.02
C LYS A 113 12.62 1.25 -16.07
N LYS A 114 11.76 2.17 -16.51
CA LYS A 114 11.32 3.38 -15.80
C LYS A 114 10.45 3.11 -14.57
N TYR A 115 9.66 2.03 -14.52
CA TYR A 115 8.68 1.79 -13.45
C TYR A 115 8.89 0.46 -12.70
N LYS A 116 10.15 0.16 -12.38
CA LYS A 116 10.47 -0.94 -11.45
C LYS A 116 10.10 -0.57 -10.02
N MET A 117 9.74 -1.57 -9.21
CA MET A 117 9.42 -1.38 -7.80
C MET A 117 10.55 -0.69 -7.02
N SER A 118 11.80 -0.85 -7.44
CA SER A 118 12.91 -0.13 -6.85
C SER A 118 12.90 1.38 -7.02
N GLY A 119 12.40 1.87 -8.17
CA GLY A 119 12.15 3.29 -8.35
C GLY A 119 11.06 3.78 -7.40
N ILE A 120 10.05 2.95 -7.13
CA ILE A 120 8.99 3.26 -6.18
C ILE A 120 9.52 3.34 -4.75
N TYR A 121 10.38 2.42 -4.34
CA TYR A 121 11.04 2.46 -3.03
C TYR A 121 11.82 3.75 -2.83
N GLN A 122 12.63 4.11 -3.82
CA GLN A 122 13.45 5.32 -3.79
C GLN A 122 12.59 6.58 -3.72
N ILE A 123 11.55 6.70 -4.55
CA ILE A 123 10.66 7.88 -4.54
C ILE A 123 9.86 7.95 -3.23
N LEU A 124 9.36 6.81 -2.73
CA LEU A 124 8.67 6.74 -1.44
C LEU A 124 9.59 7.24 -0.32
N PHE A 125 10.83 6.77 -0.24
CA PHE A 125 11.77 7.24 0.76
C PHE A 125 12.10 8.72 0.59
N ASP A 126 12.35 9.21 -0.62
CA ASP A 126 12.56 10.63 -0.91
C ASP A 126 11.37 11.51 -0.43
N CYS A 127 10.14 11.00 -0.51
CA CYS A 127 8.96 11.69 0.03
C CYS A 127 8.92 11.63 1.57
N LEU A 128 9.21 10.47 2.16
CA LEU A 128 9.16 10.28 3.62
C LEU A 128 10.22 11.11 4.34
N ILE A 129 11.46 11.16 3.85
CA ILE A 129 12.56 11.85 4.53
C ILE A 129 12.40 13.37 4.58
N ARG A 130 11.51 13.95 3.75
CA ARG A 130 11.22 15.39 3.78
C ARG A 130 10.57 15.81 5.09
N ASN A 131 9.83 14.91 5.76
CA ASN A 131 9.22 15.20 7.06
C ASN A 131 8.92 13.90 7.83
N LEU A 132 9.95 13.29 8.42
CA LEU A 132 9.82 12.02 9.15
C LEU A 132 8.89 12.12 10.37
N GLU A 133 8.98 13.23 11.12
CA GLU A 133 8.15 13.49 12.30
C GLU A 133 6.66 13.50 11.95
N PHE A 134 6.30 14.14 10.82
CA PHE A 134 4.94 14.08 10.30
C PHE A 134 4.50 12.63 10.07
N TRP A 135 5.31 11.80 9.41
CA TRP A 135 4.93 10.42 9.09
C TRP A 135 4.82 9.52 10.33
N GLU A 136 5.66 9.75 11.34
CA GLU A 136 5.57 9.08 12.64
C GLU A 136 4.25 9.39 13.34
N CYS A 137 3.89 10.67 13.43
CA CYS A 137 2.60 11.11 13.98
C CYS A 137 1.42 10.62 13.14
N TYR A 138 1.52 10.73 11.82
CA TYR A 138 0.50 10.29 10.85
C TYR A 138 0.12 8.82 11.04
N SER A 139 1.12 7.94 11.17
CA SER A 139 0.88 6.50 11.35
C SER A 139 0.12 6.18 12.65
N LYS A 140 0.44 6.89 13.74
CA LYS A 140 -0.16 6.69 15.06
C LYS A 140 -1.57 7.26 15.12
N ILE A 141 -1.75 8.50 14.67
CA ILE A 141 -3.02 9.23 14.73
C ILE A 141 -4.05 8.60 13.79
N LEU A 142 -3.65 8.28 12.56
CA LEU A 142 -4.56 7.75 11.53
C LEU A 142 -4.55 6.22 11.44
N LYS A 143 -3.85 5.54 12.36
CA LYS A 143 -3.77 4.08 12.46
C LYS A 143 -3.34 3.41 11.14
N VAL A 144 -2.41 4.03 10.41
CA VAL A 144 -1.86 3.44 9.18
C VAL A 144 -0.85 2.38 9.56
N LYS A 145 -1.17 1.11 9.31
CA LYS A 145 -0.41 0.00 9.90
C LYS A 145 0.55 -0.70 8.94
N TYR A 146 0.13 -0.92 7.69
CA TYR A 146 0.92 -1.69 6.73
C TYR A 146 0.99 -0.98 5.38
N ILE A 147 2.10 -1.20 4.69
CA ILE A 147 2.24 -0.97 3.25
C ILE A 147 2.38 -2.33 2.58
N TYR A 148 1.55 -2.55 1.57
CA TYR A 148 1.61 -3.68 0.67
C TYR A 148 2.23 -3.23 -0.66
N PHE A 149 3.33 -3.85 -1.06
CA PHE A 149 3.92 -3.66 -2.38
C PHE A 149 3.46 -4.76 -3.30
N VAL A 150 2.92 -4.39 -4.46
CA VAL A 150 2.40 -5.33 -5.44
C VAL A 150 3.24 -5.25 -6.71
N ASP A 151 3.94 -6.33 -7.02
CA ASP A 151 4.74 -6.45 -8.24
C ASP A 151 4.48 -7.80 -8.88
N SER A 152 4.17 -7.81 -10.18
CA SER A 152 4.06 -9.04 -10.96
C SER A 152 3.14 -10.09 -10.33
N GLN A 153 1.97 -9.64 -9.83
CA GLN A 153 0.95 -10.44 -9.13
C GLN A 153 1.38 -11.02 -7.77
N LYS A 154 2.57 -10.68 -7.27
CA LYS A 154 3.04 -11.04 -5.94
C LYS A 154 2.90 -9.86 -4.99
N VAL A 155 2.77 -10.16 -3.70
CA VAL A 155 2.57 -9.16 -2.65
C VAL A 155 3.66 -9.30 -1.60
N ALA A 156 4.30 -8.18 -1.28
CA ALA A 156 5.13 -8.04 -0.09
C ALA A 156 4.46 -7.12 0.92
N ARG A 157 4.58 -7.42 2.21
CA ARG A 157 4.01 -6.62 3.31
C ARG A 157 5.11 -6.08 4.21
N ILE A 158 4.99 -4.83 4.61
CA ILE A 158 5.83 -4.22 5.64
C ILE A 158 4.98 -3.36 6.58
N SER A 159 5.38 -3.24 7.85
CA SER A 159 4.74 -2.28 8.75
C SER A 159 5.14 -0.85 8.38
N PHE A 160 4.22 0.08 8.58
CA PHE A 160 4.46 1.50 8.31
C PHE A 160 5.62 2.03 9.17
N ASP A 161 5.64 1.69 10.47
CA ASP A 161 6.73 2.04 11.39
C ASP A 161 8.11 1.58 10.90
N LYS A 162 8.18 0.39 10.30
CA LYS A 162 9.44 -0.15 9.76
C LYS A 162 9.88 0.59 8.51
N ILE A 163 8.93 1.02 7.66
CA ILE A 163 9.21 1.89 6.52
C ILE A 163 9.76 3.23 6.96
N ILE A 164 9.20 3.85 8.01
CA ILE A 164 9.72 5.10 8.57
C ILE A 164 11.14 4.89 9.10
N SER A 165 11.37 3.84 9.88
CA SER A 165 12.72 3.52 10.40
C SER A 165 13.75 3.35 9.26
N MET A 166 13.37 2.69 8.17
CA MET A 166 14.20 2.57 6.96
C MET A 166 14.39 3.92 6.26
N ALA A 167 13.37 4.78 6.22
CA ALA A 167 13.49 6.13 5.68
C ALA A 167 14.50 6.98 6.48
N THR A 168 14.53 6.84 7.81
CA THR A 168 15.54 7.48 8.66
C THR A 168 16.95 7.04 8.28
N GLN A 169 17.17 5.75 8.02
CA GLN A 169 18.47 5.24 7.54
C GLN A 169 18.77 5.77 6.12
N TYR A 170 17.78 5.78 5.24
CA TYR A 170 17.90 6.28 3.88
C TYR A 170 18.26 7.78 3.82
N LYS A 171 17.87 8.59 4.80
CA LYS A 171 18.18 10.03 4.88
C LYS A 171 19.69 10.32 4.78
N LEU A 172 20.54 9.40 5.19
CA LEU A 172 22.00 9.47 5.07
C LEU A 172 22.51 9.46 3.61
N SER A 173 21.65 9.13 2.65
CA SER A 173 21.95 9.20 1.21
C SER A 173 21.79 10.62 0.62
N SER A 174 21.50 11.63 1.44
CA SER A 174 21.38 13.03 1.01
C SER A 174 22.70 13.53 0.44
N GLY A 175 22.79 13.67 -0.88
CA GLY A 175 24.01 14.04 -1.61
C GLY A 175 24.48 12.99 -2.62
N LYS A 176 23.95 11.76 -2.55
CA LYS A 176 24.24 10.70 -3.53
C LYS A 176 23.46 10.88 -4.83
N SER A 177 23.98 10.32 -5.92
CA SER A 177 23.31 10.30 -7.22
C SER A 177 21.98 9.53 -7.16
N LEU A 178 21.10 9.79 -8.13
CA LEU A 178 19.81 9.10 -8.23
C LEU A 178 19.98 7.57 -8.35
N HIS A 179 21.03 7.10 -9.02
CA HIS A 179 21.31 5.68 -9.15
C HIS A 179 21.68 5.04 -7.82
N GLU A 180 22.61 5.64 -7.08
CA GLU A 180 23.02 5.16 -5.75
C GLU A 180 21.87 5.16 -4.75
N LYS A 181 21.05 6.22 -4.77
CA LYS A 181 19.83 6.28 -3.97
C LYS A 181 18.89 5.10 -4.24
N ARG A 182 18.69 4.73 -5.51
CA ARG A 182 17.89 3.55 -5.87
C ARG A 182 18.49 2.25 -5.30
N LEU A 183 19.80 2.07 -5.41
CA LEU A 183 20.47 0.89 -4.87
C LEU A 183 20.34 0.80 -3.34
N ILE A 184 20.46 1.92 -2.64
CA ILE A 184 20.27 1.96 -1.18
C ILE A 184 18.81 1.65 -0.81
N ALA A 185 17.84 2.21 -1.53
CA ALA A 185 16.42 1.93 -1.30
C ALA A 185 16.09 0.45 -1.56
N GLU A 186 16.64 -0.14 -2.62
CA GLU A 186 16.56 -1.58 -2.90
C GLU A 186 17.17 -2.41 -1.76
N ASP A 187 18.38 -2.06 -1.29
CA ASP A 187 19.07 -2.80 -0.25
C ASP A 187 18.32 -2.80 1.09
N LEU A 188 17.75 -1.65 1.47
CA LEU A 188 16.92 -1.51 2.67
C LEU A 188 15.68 -2.42 2.62
N LEU A 189 15.13 -2.65 1.43
CA LEU A 189 13.92 -3.45 1.23
C LEU A 189 14.18 -4.84 0.62
N LYS A 190 15.44 -5.25 0.47
CA LYS A 190 15.81 -6.53 -0.17
C LYS A 190 15.25 -7.77 0.53
N LYS A 191 14.97 -7.66 1.83
CA LYS A 191 14.40 -8.75 2.65
C LYS A 191 12.87 -8.85 2.54
N LEU A 192 12.22 -8.03 1.70
CA LEU A 192 10.81 -8.16 1.44
C LEU A 192 10.52 -9.45 0.67
N GLU A 193 9.79 -10.36 1.30
CA GLU A 193 9.32 -11.57 0.66
C GLU A 193 8.05 -11.27 -0.16
N PHE A 194 8.17 -11.38 -1.48
CA PHE A 194 7.05 -11.31 -2.40
C PHE A 194 6.43 -12.70 -2.56
N LYS A 195 5.23 -12.88 -1.98
CA LYS A 195 4.47 -14.14 -2.00
C LYS A 195 3.26 -14.06 -2.92
#